data_AF-A0A4R1AJE5-F1
#
_entry.id   AF-A0A4R1AJE5-F1
#
_cell.length_a   1.000
_cell.length_b   1.000
_cell.length_c   1.000
_cell.angle_alpha   90.00
_cell.angle_beta   90.00
_cell.angle_gamma   90.00
#
_symmetry.space_group_name_H-M   'P 1'
#
loop_
_entity.id
_entity.type
_entity.pdbx_description
1 polymer ?
#
loop_
_entity_poly.entity_id
_entity_poly.type
_entity_poly.pdbx_seq_one_letter_code
_entity_poly.pdbx_strand_id
1 'polypeptide(L)' 'MGRGRAKAKQTKVARDLKYRTFDTDFTDLQRELHGESGDPIPDQYVDLVHQREDPAAS' A
#
# COMPACT_ATOMS: atom_id res chain seq x y z
N MET A 1 -30.02 27.05 4.93
CA MET A 1 -28.82 27.54 5.65
C MET A 1 -27.85 26.43 6.13
N GLY A 2 -27.77 25.24 5.47
CA GLY A 2 -26.88 24.15 5.92
C GLY A 2 -25.74 23.77 4.96
N ARG A 3 -25.85 24.13 3.67
CA ARG A 3 -24.91 23.66 2.63
C ARG A 3 -23.49 24.25 2.77
N GLY A 4 -23.36 25.51 3.17
CA GLY A 4 -22.04 26.14 3.33
C GLY A 4 -21.18 25.50 4.41
N ARG A 5 -21.79 25.11 5.54
CA ARG A 5 -21.11 24.41 6.64
C ARG A 5 -20.68 23.00 6.25
N ALA A 6 -21.55 22.27 5.55
CA ALA A 6 -21.21 20.94 5.04
C ALA A 6 -20.07 21.03 4.01
N LYS A 7 -20.13 21.97 3.07
CA LYS A 7 -19.07 22.21 2.08
C LYS A 7 -17.74 22.55 2.76
N ALA A 8 -17.74 23.43 3.76
CA ALA A 8 -16.54 23.77 4.53
C ALA A 8 -15.94 22.56 5.25
N LYS A 9 -16.78 21.73 5.89
CA LYS A 9 -16.33 20.48 6.53
C LYS A 9 -15.71 19.52 5.51
N GLN A 10 -16.33 19.33 4.35
CA GLN A 10 -15.83 18.44 3.31
C GLN A 10 -14.52 18.94 2.71
N THR A 11 -14.38 20.25 2.46
CA THR A 11 -13.12 20.83 1.98
C THR A 11 -11.99 20.67 3.00
N LYS A 12 -12.29 20.76 4.30
CA LYS A 12 -11.32 20.48 5.35
C LYS A 12 -10.88 19.01 5.31
N VAL A 13 -11.82 18.07 5.36
CA VAL A 13 -11.53 16.62 5.29
C VAL A 13 -10.74 16.26 4.04
N ALA A 14 -11.12 16.80 2.88
CA ALA A 14 -10.42 16.55 1.64
C ALA A 14 -8.98 17.09 1.64
N ARG A 15 -8.74 18.25 2.26
CA ARG A 15 -7.38 18.79 2.42
C ARG A 15 -6.57 17.90 3.35
N ASP A 16 -7.12 17.55 4.50
CA ASP A 16 -6.46 16.68 5.49
C ASP A 16 -6.12 15.33 4.86
N LEU A 17 -7.00 14.77 4.02
CA LEU A 17 -6.75 13.52 3.29
C LEU A 17 -5.67 13.66 2.20
N LYS A 18 -5.64 14.79 1.48
CA LYS A 18 -4.70 15.03 0.38
C LYS A 18 -3.29 15.33 0.84
N TYR A 19 -3.15 16.04 1.96
CA TYR A 19 -1.88 16.57 2.44
C TYR A 19 -1.45 15.96 3.77
N ARG A 20 -2.15 14.92 4.28
CA ARG A 20 -1.59 14.11 5.35
C ARG A 20 -0.36 13.37 4.81
N THR A 21 0.75 13.54 5.50
CA THR A 21 1.88 12.65 5.40
C THR A 21 1.61 11.48 6.31
N PHE A 22 1.73 10.26 5.80
CA PHE A 22 1.73 9.07 6.63
C PHE A 22 3.17 8.78 7.03
N ASP A 23 3.37 8.54 8.32
CA ASP A 23 4.58 7.90 8.79
C ASP A 23 4.29 6.41 8.84
N THR A 24 4.94 5.65 7.98
CA THR A 24 4.80 4.18 7.93
C THR A 24 5.80 3.60 8.91
N ASP A 25 5.33 2.78 9.86
CA ASP A 25 6.25 2.06 10.74
C ASP A 25 6.96 0.95 9.97
N PHE A 26 8.18 1.24 9.54
CA PHE A 26 9.03 0.29 8.83
C PHE A 26 9.46 -0.89 9.72
N THR A 27 9.46 -0.73 11.04
CA THR A 27 9.81 -1.79 12.00
C THR A 27 8.75 -2.87 11.99
N ASP A 28 7.48 -2.48 12.02
CA ASP A 28 6.35 -3.41 11.96
C ASP A 28 6.27 -4.08 10.59
N LEU A 29 6.43 -3.32 9.50
CA LEU A 29 6.48 -3.86 8.14
C LEU A 29 7.59 -4.91 7.97
N GLN A 30 8.78 -4.61 8.51
CA GLN A 30 9.89 -5.55 8.47
C GLN A 30 9.57 -6.84 9.22
N ARG A 31 8.91 -6.76 10.38
CA ARG A 31 8.50 -7.95 11.16
C ARG A 31 7.49 -8.80 10.40
N GLU A 32 6.52 -8.18 9.75
CA GLU A 32 5.53 -8.87 8.91
C GLU A 32 6.21 -9.58 7.73
N LEU A 33 7.09 -8.87 7.00
CA LEU A 33 7.79 -9.43 5.84
C LEU A 33 8.71 -10.59 6.19
N HIS A 34 9.32 -10.58 7.38
CA HIS A 34 10.10 -11.71 7.88
C HIS A 34 9.24 -12.81 8.52
N GLY A 35 7.98 -12.50 8.85
CA GLY A 35 7.11 -13.32 9.69
C GLY A 35 6.44 -14.51 9.00
N GLU A 36 6.24 -14.48 7.69
CA GLU A 36 5.62 -15.58 6.95
C GLU A 36 6.27 -15.75 5.57
N SER A 37 7.16 -16.74 5.46
CA SER A 37 7.75 -17.18 4.18
C SER A 37 6.85 -18.18 3.43
N GLY A 38 5.59 -18.32 3.86
CA GLY A 38 4.72 -19.44 3.50
C GLY A 38 3.47 -19.06 2.72
N ASP A 39 3.24 -17.78 2.45
CA ASP A 39 2.06 -17.38 1.67
C ASP A 39 2.21 -17.85 0.22
N PRO A 40 1.21 -18.57 -0.32
CA PRO A 40 1.24 -18.99 -1.71
C PRO A 40 1.26 -17.75 -2.60
N ILE A 41 2.22 -17.73 -3.54
CA ILE A 41 2.30 -16.67 -4.55
C ILE A 41 1.00 -16.69 -5.35
N PRO A 42 0.29 -15.55 -5.47
CA PRO A 42 -0.94 -15.53 -6.27
C PRO A 42 -0.64 -15.86 -7.74
N ASP A 43 -1.53 -16.61 -8.39
CA ASP A 43 -1.36 -17.11 -9.78
C ASP A 43 -0.93 -16.03 -10.78
N GLN A 44 -1.38 -14.79 -10.58
CA GLN A 44 -1.06 -13.62 -11.42
C GLN A 44 0.43 -13.24 -11.42
N TYR A 45 1.18 -13.66 -10.39
CA TYR A 45 2.59 -13.34 -10.22
C TYR A 45 3.50 -14.55 -10.44
N VAL A 46 2.92 -15.74 -10.70
CA VAL A 46 3.68 -16.97 -10.90
C VAL A 46 4.63 -16.85 -12.10
N ASP A 47 4.15 -16.33 -13.23
CA ASP A 47 4.98 -16.14 -14.44
C ASP A 47 6.18 -15.19 -14.19
N LEU A 48 6.00 -14.17 -13.35
CA LEU A 48 7.04 -13.19 -13.01
C LEU A 48 8.12 -13.79 -12.11
N VAL A 49 7.73 -14.70 -11.21
CA VAL A 49 8.66 -15.43 -10.35
C VAL A 49 9.52 -16.38 -11.17
N HIS A 50 8.90 -17.13 -12.09
CA HIS A 50 9.63 -17.99 -13.03
C HIS A 50 10.65 -17.17 -13.85
N GLN A 51 10.23 -16.03 -14.41
CA GLN A 51 11.12 -15.14 -15.17
C GLN A 51 12.31 -14.63 -14.35
N ARG A 52 12.13 -14.39 -13.05
CA ARG A 52 13.20 -13.93 -12.14
C ARG A 52 14.17 -15.05 -11.78
N GLU A 53 13.67 -16.27 -11.67
CA GLU A 53 14.45 -17.45 -11.30
C GLU A 53 15.16 -18.09 -12.49
N ASP A 54 14.79 -17.74 -13.73
CA ASP A 54 15.45 -18.19 -14.95
C ASP A 54 16.91 -17.66 -15.03
N PRO A 55 17.94 -18.51 -14.87
CA PRO A 55 19.35 -18.09 -14.87
C PRO A 55 19.86 -17.68 -16.26
N ALA A 56 19.06 -17.88 -17.31
CA ALA A 56 19.37 -17.51 -18.69
C ALA A 56 18.91 -16.09 -19.07
N ALA A 57 18.16 -15.40 -18.20
CA ALA A 57 17.61 -14.07 -18.44
C ALA A 57 18.49 -12.92 -17.88
N SER A 58 19.66 -13.23 -17.32
CA SER A 58 20.58 -12.26 -16.70
C SER A 58 21.82 -11.93 -17.54
#